data_AF-A0A928KBM4-F1
#
_entry.id   AF-A0A928KBM4-F1
#
_cell.length_a   1.000
_cell.length_b   1.000
_cell.length_c   1.000
_cell.angle_alpha   90.00
_cell.angle_beta   90.00
_cell.angle_gamma   90.00
#
_symmetry.space_group_name_H-M   'P 1'
#
loop_
_entity.id
_entity.type
_entity.pdbx_description
1 polymer ?
#
loop_
_entity_poly.entity_id
_entity_poly.type
_entity_poly.pdbx_seq_one_letter_code
_entity_poly.pdbx_strand_id
1 'polypeptide(L)'
;MVKFQKPKAPLNYTLCNQTVTVYRATFEGGFSCEKTLYYNRAFLDFKKVQNVDKTGSKESNSFLLVIRGNADLKSKDKVLLGIGADITTREEWAKFIPANRAGLVVIETVDPKYYRGEICHVEASG
;
A
#
# COMPACT_ATOMS: atom_id res chain seq x y z
N MET A 1 -26.33 1.15 36.38
CA MET A 1 -26.36 1.19 34.90
C MET A 1 -25.12 0.48 34.38
N VAL A 2 -25.25 -0.77 33.90
CA VAL A 2 -24.11 -1.56 33.41
C VAL A 2 -23.81 -1.12 31.99
N LYS A 3 -22.61 -0.58 31.75
CA LYS A 3 -22.13 -0.29 30.38
C LYS A 3 -21.78 -1.61 29.72
N PHE A 4 -22.63 -2.10 28.83
CA PHE A 4 -22.26 -3.18 27.92
C PHE A 4 -21.16 -2.66 27.00
N GLN A 5 -19.92 -3.13 27.20
CA GLN A 5 -18.89 -2.97 26.17
C GLN A 5 -19.36 -3.74 24.94
N LYS A 6 -19.48 -3.05 23.80
CA LYS A 6 -19.69 -3.73 22.52
C LYS A 6 -18.55 -4.74 22.34
N PRO A 7 -18.83 -6.00 21.97
CA PRO A 7 -17.77 -6.95 21.67
C PRO A 7 -16.84 -6.32 20.63
N LYS A 8 -15.53 -6.31 20.91
CA LYS A 8 -14.52 -5.90 19.93
C LYS A 8 -14.78 -6.72 18.66
N ALA A 9 -14.83 -6.06 17.51
CA ALA A 9 -14.91 -6.76 16.23
C ALA A 9 -13.79 -7.83 16.18
N PRO A 10 -14.02 -9.02 15.61
CA PRO A 10 -13.02 -10.09 15.56
C PRO A 10 -11.77 -9.73 14.76
N LEU A 11 -11.78 -8.57 14.09
CA LEU A 11 -10.69 -8.04 13.29
C LEU A 11 -9.60 -7.44 14.19
N ASN A 12 -8.40 -8.02 14.12
CA ASN A 12 -7.23 -7.54 14.83
C ASN A 12 -6.26 -6.85 13.86
N TYR A 13 -6.13 -5.53 13.99
CA TYR A 13 -5.23 -4.70 13.18
C TYR A 13 -4.00 -4.22 13.95
N THR A 14 -3.55 -4.95 14.98
CA THR A 14 -2.40 -4.53 15.81
C THR A 14 -1.12 -4.33 14.99
N LEU A 15 -0.98 -5.04 13.86
CA LEU A 15 0.14 -4.91 12.94
C LEU A 15 0.00 -3.69 11.99
N CYS A 16 -1.20 -3.13 11.84
CA CYS A 16 -1.45 -1.97 10.98
C CYS A 16 -1.06 -0.66 11.69
N ASN A 17 0.19 -0.55 12.14
CA ASN A 17 0.72 0.57 12.91
C ASN A 17 1.72 1.44 12.13
N GLN A 18 1.91 1.15 10.84
CA GLN A 18 2.82 1.87 9.99
C GLN A 18 2.11 3.06 9.33
N THR A 19 2.92 4.02 8.91
CA THR A 19 2.50 5.13 8.05
C THR A 19 3.00 4.86 6.64
N VAL A 20 2.14 5.03 5.64
CA VAL A 20 2.52 4.93 4.23
C VAL A 20 2.01 6.15 3.45
N THR A 21 2.76 6.53 2.42
CA THR A 21 2.35 7.55 1.45
C THR A 21 2.01 6.87 0.14
N VAL A 22 0.79 7.08 -0.35
CA VAL A 22 0.32 6.59 -1.65
C VAL A 22 0.35 7.74 -2.64
N TYR A 23 0.91 7.48 -3.81
CA TYR A 23 1.02 8.43 -4.90
C TYR A 23 0.28 7.93 -6.12
N ARG A 24 -0.50 8.82 -6.74
CA ARG A 24 -1.24 8.54 -7.96
C ARG A 24 -0.93 9.59 -9.01
N ALA A 25 -0.43 9.17 -10.17
CA ALA A 25 -0.18 10.06 -11.28
C ALA A 25 -1.37 10.10 -12.24
N THR A 26 -1.74 11.30 -12.68
CA THR A 26 -2.67 11.55 -13.77
C THR A 26 -1.91 12.23 -14.90
N PHE A 27 -2.18 11.79 -16.14
CA PHE A 27 -1.53 12.31 -17.34
C PHE A 27 -2.53 13.01 -18.29
N GLU A 28 -3.81 13.04 -17.92
CA GLU A 28 -4.86 13.72 -18.65
C GLU A 28 -4.75 15.24 -18.43
N GLY A 29 -4.66 16.01 -19.52
CA GLY A 29 -4.50 17.47 -19.44
C GLY A 29 -3.15 17.96 -18.94
N GLY A 30 -2.19 17.07 -18.72
CA GLY A 30 -0.86 17.36 -18.15
C GLY A 30 -0.48 16.36 -17.06
N PHE A 31 0.74 16.48 -16.55
CA PHE A 31 1.17 15.68 -15.40
C PHE A 31 0.65 16.31 -14.10
N SER A 32 0.00 15.49 -13.27
CA SER A 32 -0.24 15.79 -11.85
C SER A 32 -0.03 14.55 -11.01
N CYS A 33 0.32 14.73 -9.74
CA CYS A 33 0.48 13.65 -8.79
C CYS A 33 -0.29 13.96 -7.51
N GLU A 34 -1.29 13.14 -7.21
CA GLU A 34 -1.97 13.16 -5.93
C GLU A 34 -1.17 12.36 -4.90
N LYS A 35 -1.08 12.89 -3.69
CA LYS A 35 -0.40 12.27 -2.56
C LYS A 35 -1.37 12.10 -1.39
N THR A 36 -1.58 10.85 -0.98
CA THR A 36 -2.43 10.51 0.17
C THR A 36 -1.60 9.87 1.27
N LEU A 37 -1.69 10.44 2.48
CA LEU A 37 -0.99 9.91 3.65
C LEU A 37 -1.93 9.05 4.50
N TYR A 38 -1.58 7.78 4.68
CA TYR A 38 -2.28 6.87 5.60
C TYR A 38 -1.48 6.73 6.89
N TYR A 39 -1.80 7.59 7.86
CA TYR A 39 -1.10 7.67 9.15
C TYR A 39 -1.51 6.55 10.13
N ASN A 40 -0.53 5.80 10.63
CA ASN A 40 -0.68 4.78 11.69
C ASN A 40 -1.90 3.85 11.50
N ARG A 41 -2.05 3.34 10.27
CA ARG A 41 -3.16 2.45 9.90
C ARG A 41 -2.83 1.46 8.79
N ALA A 42 -1.55 1.33 8.44
CA ALA A 42 -1.07 0.47 7.38
C ALA A 42 -0.17 -0.64 7.92
N PHE A 43 -0.16 -1.78 7.24
CA PHE A 43 0.84 -2.83 7.35
C PHE A 43 1.37 -3.08 5.94
N LEU A 44 2.63 -2.79 5.71
CA LEU A 44 3.35 -3.05 4.47
C LEU A 44 4.49 -4.02 4.79
N ASP A 45 4.42 -5.20 4.19
CA ASP A 45 5.43 -6.24 4.34
C ASP A 45 5.96 -6.70 2.99
N PHE A 46 7.26 -6.98 2.95
CA PHE A 46 7.97 -7.35 1.74
C PHE A 46 8.23 -8.86 1.78
N LYS A 47 7.59 -9.59 0.87
CA LYS A 47 7.83 -11.01 0.70
C LYS A 47 8.94 -11.20 -0.33
N LYS A 48 10.15 -11.44 0.17
CA LYS A 48 11.28 -11.87 -0.64
C LYS A 48 11.19 -13.39 -0.83
N VAL A 49 10.88 -13.84 -2.04
CA VAL A 49 10.93 -15.27 -2.38
C VAL A 49 12.22 -15.54 -3.16
N GLN A 50 13.15 -16.29 -2.55
CA GLN A 50 14.30 -16.84 -3.27
C GLN A 50 13.90 -18.21 -3.82
N ASN A 51 13.71 -18.30 -5.14
CA ASN A 51 13.65 -19.59 -5.83
C ASN A 51 15.06 -19.96 -6.32
N VAL A 52 15.51 -21.16 -5.99
CA VAL A 52 16.78 -21.71 -6.45
C VAL A 52 16.48 -22.69 -7.59
N ASP A 53 16.59 -22.20 -8.83
CA ASP A 53 16.45 -23.03 -10.03
C ASP A 53 17.82 -23.33 -10.64
N LYS A 54 17.91 -24.44 -11.40
CA LYS A 54 19.16 -24.94 -12.05
C LYS A 54 19.76 -23.99 -13.11
N THR A 55 19.16 -22.83 -13.36
CA THR A 55 19.54 -21.89 -14.43
C THR A 55 19.85 -20.48 -13.90
N GLY A 56 19.86 -20.28 -12.59
CA GLY A 56 20.13 -18.99 -11.94
C GLY A 56 18.96 -18.52 -11.09
N SER A 57 19.28 -17.71 -10.07
CA SER A 57 18.30 -17.16 -9.12
C SER A 57 17.43 -16.09 -9.79
N LYS A 58 16.10 -16.31 -9.82
CA LYS A 58 15.12 -15.25 -10.15
C LYS A 58 14.56 -14.71 -8.85
N GLU A 59 14.97 -13.49 -8.46
CA GLU A 59 14.35 -12.79 -7.34
C GLU A 59 12.97 -12.25 -7.77
N SER A 60 11.91 -12.69 -7.10
CA SER A 60 10.59 -12.05 -7.19
C SER A 60 10.40 -11.25 -5.91
N ASN A 61 10.39 -9.92 -6.05
CA ASN A 61 10.05 -9.01 -4.97
C ASN A 61 8.54 -8.82 -5.01
N SER A 62 7.84 -9.42 -4.05
CA SER A 62 6.40 -9.24 -3.87
C SER A 62 6.11 -8.54 -2.55
N PHE A 63 4.94 -7.92 -2.40
CA PHE A 63 4.54 -7.29 -1.13
C PHE A 63 3.07 -7.54 -0.78
N LEU A 64 2.77 -7.35 0.51
CA LEU A 64 1.41 -7.24 1.02
C LEU A 64 1.25 -5.87 1.69
N LEU A 65 0.30 -5.09 1.20
CA LEU A 65 -0.16 -3.87 1.84
C LEU A 65 -1.56 -4.10 2.39
N VAL A 66 -1.78 -3.75 3.65
CA VAL A 66 -3.11 -3.72 4.28
C VAL A 66 -3.33 -2.34 4.87
N ILE A 67 -4.39 -1.64 4.44
CA ILE A 67 -4.79 -0.36 5.02
C ILE A 67 -6.16 -0.52 5.66
N ARG A 68 -6.24 -0.33 6.98
CA ARG A 68 -7.51 -0.37 7.73
C ARG A 68 -8.50 0.67 7.21
N GLY A 69 -9.79 0.34 7.12
CA GLY A 69 -10.85 1.22 6.62
C GLY A 69 -10.93 1.27 5.09
N ASN A 70 -11.82 2.11 4.56
CA ASN A 70 -11.98 2.32 3.12
C ASN A 70 -10.85 3.21 2.58
N ALA A 71 -9.79 2.60 2.08
CA ALA A 71 -8.65 3.29 1.47
C ALA A 71 -8.83 3.34 -0.06
N ASP A 72 -8.63 4.51 -0.65
CA ASP A 72 -8.66 4.66 -2.11
C ASP A 72 -7.31 4.26 -2.71
N LEU A 73 -7.22 3.00 -3.12
CA LEU A 73 -6.06 2.41 -3.79
C LEU A 73 -6.42 1.98 -5.20
N LYS A 74 -5.49 2.15 -6.14
CA LYS A 74 -5.65 1.75 -7.54
C LYS A 74 -4.39 1.06 -8.04
N SER A 75 -4.58 0.22 -9.05
CA SER A 75 -3.46 -0.33 -9.81
C SER A 75 -2.58 0.82 -10.35
N LYS A 76 -1.26 0.61 -10.32
CA LYS A 76 -0.19 1.56 -10.67
C LYS A 76 0.06 2.69 -9.68
N ASP A 77 -0.69 2.79 -8.59
CA ASP A 77 -0.30 3.65 -7.48
C ASP A 77 1.06 3.21 -6.94
N LYS A 78 1.85 4.19 -6.51
CA LYS A 78 3.14 3.95 -5.87
C LYS A 78 3.01 4.16 -4.38
N VAL A 79 3.50 3.21 -3.58
CA VAL A 79 3.37 3.25 -2.12
C VAL A 79 4.74 3.27 -1.48
N LEU A 80 5.00 4.29 -0.68
CA LEU A 80 6.24 4.44 0.08
C LEU A 80 5.97 4.24 1.56
N LEU A 81 6.81 3.44 2.23
CA LEU A 81 6.83 3.39 3.69
C LEU A 81 7.28 4.74 4.28
N GLY A 82 6.45 5.31 5.15
CA GLY A 82 6.69 6.60 5.80
C GLY A 82 6.02 7.79 5.11
N ILE A 83 6.48 8.99 5.45
CA ILE A 83 6.04 10.26 4.86
C ILE A 83 6.99 10.57 3.70
N GLY A 84 6.51 10.50 2.47
CA GLY A 84 7.32 10.83 1.30
C GLY A 84 7.23 12.31 0.90
N ALA A 85 8.15 12.76 0.04
CA ALA A 85 8.14 14.11 -0.53
C ALA A 85 7.05 14.25 -1.60
N ASP A 86 6.69 15.48 -1.95
CA ASP A 86 5.77 15.70 -3.08
C ASP A 86 6.47 15.42 -4.41
N ILE A 87 5.69 14.94 -5.39
CA ILE A 87 6.15 14.70 -6.76
C ILE A 87 5.42 15.69 -7.64
N THR A 88 6.16 16.58 -8.27
CA THR A 88 5.57 17.72 -9.00
C THR A 88 5.81 17.62 -10.51
N THR A 89 6.77 16.80 -10.93
CA THR A 89 7.12 16.64 -12.34
C THR A 89 7.02 15.21 -12.84
N ARG A 90 6.83 15.06 -14.16
CA ARG A 90 6.78 13.76 -14.82
C ARG A 90 8.11 13.01 -14.70
N GLU A 91 9.21 13.75 -14.72
CA GLU A 91 10.57 13.24 -14.63
C GLU A 91 10.85 12.69 -13.23
N GLU A 92 10.39 13.38 -12.18
CA GLU A 92 10.42 12.87 -10.81
C GLU A 92 9.61 11.57 -10.69
N TRP A 93 8.38 11.55 -11.22
CA TRP A 93 7.55 10.35 -11.22
C TRP A 93 8.23 9.18 -11.94
N ALA A 94 8.82 9.41 -13.10
CA ALA A 94 9.51 8.38 -13.87
C ALA A 94 10.71 7.78 -13.12
N LYS A 95 11.43 8.60 -12.34
CA LYS A 95 12.57 8.17 -11.51
C LYS A 95 12.13 7.52 -10.20
N PHE A 96 10.91 7.79 -9.73
CA PHE A 96 10.36 7.24 -8.50
C PHE A 96 9.90 5.79 -8.70
N ILE A 97 10.84 4.86 -8.80
CA ILE A 97 10.60 3.42 -9.02
C ILE A 97 11.26 2.60 -7.91
N PRO A 98 10.79 1.35 -7.63
CA PRO A 98 11.35 0.52 -6.57
C PRO A 98 12.88 0.35 -6.63
N ALA A 99 13.44 0.24 -7.84
CA ALA A 99 14.88 0.10 -8.05
C ALA A 99 15.69 1.31 -7.55
N ASN A 100 15.09 2.50 -7.50
CA ASN A 100 15.75 3.75 -7.10
C ASN A 100 15.38 4.19 -5.68
N ARG A 101 14.39 3.54 -5.04
CA ARG A 101 13.87 3.95 -3.74
C ARG A 101 13.50 2.73 -2.90
N ALA A 102 14.35 2.41 -1.93
CA ALA A 102 14.05 1.39 -0.95
C ALA A 102 12.74 1.69 -0.22
N GLY A 103 11.92 0.66 -0.01
CA GLY A 103 10.61 0.79 0.62
C GLY A 103 9.49 1.34 -0.28
N LEU A 104 9.77 1.56 -1.58
CA LEU A 104 8.77 1.91 -2.59
C LEU A 104 8.28 0.65 -3.30
N VAL A 105 6.95 0.53 -3.43
CA VAL A 105 6.29 -0.54 -4.19
C VAL A 105 5.28 0.04 -5.19
N VAL A 106 4.87 -0.76 -6.16
CA VAL A 106 3.85 -0.39 -7.15
C VAL A 106 2.70 -1.37 -7.03
N ILE A 107 1.47 -0.86 -6.88
CA ILE A 107 0.28 -1.70 -6.77
C ILE A 107 -0.03 -2.34 -8.13
N GLU A 108 -0.17 -3.67 -8.16
CA GLU A 108 -0.73 -4.40 -9.28
C GLU A 108 -2.21 -4.71 -9.05
N THR A 109 -2.53 -5.27 -7.88
CA THR A 109 -3.88 -5.71 -7.49
C THR A 109 -4.38 -4.99 -6.25
N VAL A 110 -5.69 -4.76 -6.19
CA VAL A 110 -6.40 -4.13 -5.05
C VAL A 110 -7.60 -5.00 -4.71
N ASP A 111 -7.77 -5.31 -3.42
CA ASP A 111 -8.84 -6.16 -2.92
C ASP A 111 -9.48 -5.58 -1.64
N PRO A 112 -10.63 -4.90 -1.76
CA PRO A 112 -11.40 -4.43 -0.60
C PRO A 112 -11.99 -5.61 0.18
N LYS A 113 -11.74 -5.66 1.49
CA LYS A 113 -12.32 -6.67 2.38
C LYS A 113 -13.51 -6.11 3.13
N TYR A 114 -14.52 -6.96 3.31
CA TYR A 114 -15.80 -6.58 3.89
C TYR A 114 -16.04 -7.28 5.21
N TYR A 115 -16.65 -6.57 6.16
CA TYR A 115 -17.19 -7.15 7.39
C TYR A 115 -18.58 -6.56 7.65
N ARG A 116 -19.59 -7.45 7.74
CA ARG A 116 -21.00 -7.05 7.88
C ARG A 116 -21.48 -6.09 6.77
N GLY A 117 -21.01 -6.30 5.54
CA GLY A 117 -21.38 -5.50 4.37
C GLY A 117 -20.57 -4.21 4.17
N GLU A 118 -19.76 -3.81 5.15
CA GLU A 118 -18.96 -2.59 5.10
C GLU A 118 -17.48 -2.90 4.82
N ILE A 119 -16.80 -2.04 4.05
CA ILE A 119 -15.36 -2.17 3.82
C ILE A 119 -14.62 -1.96 5.14
N CYS A 120 -13.93 -3.01 5.61
CA CYS A 120 -13.23 -3.00 6.88
C CYS A 120 -11.73 -2.73 6.73
N HIS A 121 -11.14 -3.11 5.61
CA HIS A 121 -9.79 -2.75 5.17
C HIS A 121 -9.64 -3.01 3.67
N VAL A 122 -8.57 -2.51 3.08
CA VAL A 122 -8.20 -2.78 1.68
C VAL A 122 -6.83 -3.42 1.66
N GLU A 123 -6.72 -4.53 0.93
CA GLU A 123 -5.45 -5.18 0.64
C GLU A 123 -4.95 -4.77 -0.75
N ALA A 124 -3.62 -4.71 -0.92
CA ALA A 124 -3.00 -4.52 -2.21
C ALA A 124 -1.68 -5.31 -2.32
N SER A 125 -1.35 -5.73 -3.54
CA SER A 125 -0.15 -6.51 -3.84
C SER A 125 0.43 -6.16 -5.21
N GLY A 126 1.66 -6.60 -5.43
CA GLY A 126 2.45 -6.48 -6.65
C GLY A 126 3.87 -6.95 -6.40
#